data_AF-A0A957VTN4-F1
#
_entry.id   AF-A0A957VTN4-F1
#
_cell.length_a   1.000
_cell.length_b   1.000
_cell.length_c   1.000
_cell.angle_alpha   90.00
_cell.angle_beta   90.00
_cell.angle_gamma   90.00
#
_symmetry.space_group_name_H-M   'P 1'
#
loop_
_entity.id
_entity.type
_entity.pdbx_description
1 polymer ?
#
loop_
_entity_poly.entity_id
_entity_poly.type
_entity_poly.pdbx_seq_one_letter_code
_entity_poly.pdbx_strand_id
1 'polypeptide(L)'
;EHNPSVTITYQADEVLDIIKWVWENQDKIGGMTFLPAFDAQYEQMPYEEITREEYERRAQAFPNVDFSKLWRYEQEDYTTAAQELACMGGHCDII
;
A
#
# COMPACT_ATOMS: atom_id res chain seq x y z
N GLU A 1 11.70 -13.00 -15.86
CA GLU A 1 10.27 -12.88 -15.49
C GLU A 1 10.16 -11.96 -14.30
N HIS A 2 9.17 -11.07 -14.29
CA HIS A 2 8.89 -10.19 -13.15
C HIS A 2 7.53 -10.62 -12.60
N ASN A 3 7.46 -10.95 -11.31
CA ASN A 3 6.19 -11.23 -10.66
C ASN A 3 5.65 -9.91 -10.08
N PRO A 4 4.60 -9.29 -10.67
CA PRO A 4 4.00 -8.11 -10.09
C PRO A 4 3.34 -8.48 -8.76
N SER A 5 3.68 -7.76 -7.69
CA SER A 5 2.97 -7.91 -6.42
C SER A 5 1.56 -7.34 -6.58
N VAL A 6 0.54 -8.16 -6.31
CA VAL A 6 -0.86 -7.75 -6.39
C VAL A 6 -1.64 -8.25 -5.18
N THR A 7 -2.44 -7.36 -4.59
CA THR A 7 -3.40 -7.66 -3.53
C THR A 7 -4.81 -7.47 -4.09
N ILE A 8 -5.60 -8.54 -4.04
CA ILE A 8 -6.99 -8.57 -4.50
C ILE A 8 -7.90 -8.48 -3.29
N THR A 9 -8.64 -7.38 -3.18
CA THR A 9 -9.69 -7.21 -2.18
C THR A 9 -11.00 -7.82 -2.68
N TYR A 10 -11.68 -8.63 -1.85
CA TYR A 10 -12.92 -9.32 -2.28
C TYR A 10 -14.01 -9.33 -1.20
N GLN A 11 -15.27 -9.40 -1.65
CA GLN A 11 -16.46 -9.63 -0.83
C GLN A 11 -16.80 -11.12 -0.73
N ALA A 12 -17.57 -11.51 0.30
CA ALA A 12 -17.81 -12.92 0.61
C ALA A 12 -18.57 -13.66 -0.49
N ASP A 13 -19.41 -12.96 -1.24
CA ASP A 13 -20.17 -13.48 -2.37
C ASP A 13 -19.32 -13.68 -3.64
N GLU A 14 -18.15 -13.05 -3.75
CA GLU A 14 -17.26 -13.15 -4.91
C GLU A 14 -16.31 -14.37 -4.83
N VAL A 15 -16.24 -15.04 -3.68
CA VAL A 15 -15.26 -16.10 -3.39
C VAL A 15 -15.30 -17.24 -4.40
N LEU A 16 -16.50 -17.71 -4.75
CA LEU A 16 -16.66 -18.84 -5.66
C LEU A 16 -16.19 -18.49 -7.08
N ASP A 17 -16.47 -17.27 -7.52
CA ASP A 17 -16.06 -16.78 -8.85
C ASP A 17 -14.54 -16.58 -8.92
N ILE A 18 -13.93 -16.06 -7.84
CA ILE A 18 -12.48 -15.90 -7.73
C ILE A 18 -11.78 -17.26 -7.81
N ILE A 19 -12.27 -18.26 -7.05
CA ILE A 19 -11.68 -19.61 -7.07
C ILE A 19 -11.71 -20.20 -8.48
N LYS A 20 -12.86 -20.08 -9.17
CA LYS A 20 -13.00 -20.56 -10.54
C LYS A 20 -12.04 -19.84 -11.49
N TRP A 21 -11.95 -18.52 -11.39
CA TRP A 21 -11.07 -17.73 -12.25
C TRP A 21 -9.59 -18.08 -12.06
N VAL A 22 -9.15 -18.26 -10.81
CA VAL A 22 -7.79 -18.66 -10.48
C VAL A 22 -7.49 -20.04 -11.08
N TRP A 23 -8.42 -20.99 -10.95
CA TRP A 23 -8.28 -22.33 -11.51
C TRP A 23 -8.13 -22.32 -13.04
N GLU A 24 -8.87 -21.47 -13.74
CA GLU A 24 -8.83 -21.35 -15.20
C GLU A 24 -7.60 -20.60 -15.73
N ASN A 25 -6.88 -19.85 -14.88
CA ASN A 25 -5.76 -18.97 -15.28
C ASN A 25 -4.46 -19.26 -14.53
N GLN A 26 -4.28 -20.47 -13.99
CA GLN A 26 -3.08 -20.85 -13.22
C GLN A 26 -1.78 -20.69 -14.00
N ASP A 27 -1.83 -20.83 -15.33
CA ASP A 27 -0.69 -20.66 -16.25
C ASP A 27 -0.22 -19.21 -16.37
N LYS A 28 -1.04 -18.24 -15.96
CA LYS A 28 -0.76 -16.79 -16.05
C LYS A 28 -0.43 -16.16 -14.70
N ILE A 29 -0.54 -16.91 -13.61
CA ILE A 29 -0.42 -16.39 -12.25
C ILE A 29 0.96 -16.74 -11.68
N GLY A 30 1.75 -15.70 -11.34
CA GLY A 30 3.01 -15.87 -10.61
C GLY A 30 2.81 -15.93 -9.10
N GLY A 31 2.10 -14.95 -8.53
CA GLY A 31 1.70 -14.92 -7.13
C GLY A 31 0.72 -13.79 -6.86
N MET A 32 -0.31 -14.06 -6.08
CA MET A 32 -1.35 -13.09 -5.72
C MET A 32 -1.69 -13.24 -4.24
N THR A 33 -2.08 -12.14 -3.61
CA THR A 33 -2.59 -12.13 -2.23
C THR A 33 -4.06 -11.74 -2.24
N PHE A 34 -4.88 -12.44 -1.46
CA PHE A 34 -6.31 -12.16 -1.33
C PHE A 34 -6.61 -11.62 0.06
N LEU A 35 -7.24 -10.45 0.12
CA LEU A 35 -7.63 -9.79 1.36
C LEU A 35 -9.16 -9.60 1.38
N PRO A 36 -9.88 -10.04 2.42
CA PRO A 36 -11.30 -9.72 2.53
C PRO A 36 -11.51 -8.21 2.61
N ALA A 37 -12.52 -7.69 1.93
CA ALA A 37 -12.89 -6.28 1.98
C ALA A 37 -13.59 -5.89 3.30
N PHE A 38 -13.94 -6.86 4.15
CA PHE A 38 -14.68 -6.60 5.38
C PHE A 38 -13.81 -6.00 6.48
N ASP A 39 -14.12 -4.74 6.78
CA ASP A 39 -14.11 -4.04 8.06
C ASP A 39 -13.17 -4.62 9.11
N ALA A 40 -11.89 -4.72 8.76
CA ALA A 40 -10.88 -4.66 9.80
C ALA A 40 -10.97 -3.23 10.35
N GLN A 41 -11.82 -3.03 11.36
CA GLN A 41 -11.84 -1.85 12.21
C GLN A 41 -10.52 -1.78 12.97
N TYR A 42 -9.43 -1.62 12.24
CA TYR A 42 -8.25 -0.99 12.76
C TYR A 42 -8.67 0.46 12.99
N GLU A 43 -8.50 0.94 14.22
CA GLU A 43 -8.87 2.31 14.60
C GLU A 43 -8.25 3.36 13.65
N GLN A 44 -7.17 3.00 12.95
CA GLN A 44 -6.53 3.81 11.92
C GLN A 44 -6.39 3.03 10.62
N MET A 45 -7.49 2.81 9.92
CA MET A 45 -7.40 2.36 8.53
C MET A 45 -6.73 3.44 7.68
N PRO A 46 -5.83 3.06 6.75
CA PRO A 46 -5.13 4.03 5.89
C PRO A 46 -6.08 4.73 4.91
N TYR A 47 -7.22 4.13 4.61
CA TYR A 47 -8.26 4.70 3.76
C TYR A 47 -9.61 4.66 4.48
N GLU A 48 -10.32 5.78 4.42
CA GLU A 48 -11.65 5.97 4.97
C GLU A 48 -12.60 6.32 3.82
N GLU A 49 -13.68 5.57 3.66
CA GLU A 49 -14.72 5.90 2.69
C GLU A 49 -15.52 7.10 3.18
N ILE A 50 -15.54 8.18 2.39
CA ILE A 50 -16.25 9.42 2.71
C ILE A 50 -17.18 9.81 1.56
N THR A 51 -18.23 10.57 1.87
CA THR A 51 -19.08 11.12 0.81
C THR A 51 -18.33 12.17 0.00
N ARG A 52 -18.81 12.39 -1.23
CA ARG A 52 -18.26 13.43 -2.10
C ARG A 52 -18.30 14.81 -1.46
N GLU A 53 -19.38 15.15 -0.78
CA GLU A 53 -19.56 16.44 -0.13
C GLU A 53 -18.55 16.64 0.99
N GLU A 54 -18.28 15.58 1.77
CA GLU A 54 -17.27 15.61 2.83
C GLU A 54 -15.85 15.75 2.25
N TYR A 55 -15.55 15.06 1.14
CA TYR A 55 -14.30 15.24 0.42
C TYR A 55 -14.12 16.69 -0.05
N GLU A 56 -15.12 17.27 -0.72
CA GLU A 56 -15.08 18.64 -1.22
C GLU A 56 -14.91 19.65 -0.08
N ARG A 57 -15.57 19.44 1.06
CA ARG A 57 -15.41 20.26 2.27
C ARG A 57 -14.00 20.16 2.86
N ARG A 58 -13.46 18.95 3.02
CA ARG A 58 -12.10 18.72 3.56
C ARG A 58 -11.03 19.29 2.62
N ALA A 59 -11.19 19.09 1.31
CA ALA A 59 -10.27 19.60 0.29
C ALA A 59 -10.21 21.14 0.29
N GLN A 60 -11.35 21.81 0.45
CA GLN A 60 -11.38 23.27 0.57
C GLN A 60 -10.77 23.78 1.89
N ALA A 61 -10.92 23.02 2.97
CA ALA A 61 -10.34 23.36 4.27
C ALA A 61 -8.83 23.06 4.35
N PHE A 62 -8.27 22.29 3.42
CA PHE A 62 -6.86 21.92 3.46
C PHE A 62 -5.98 23.14 3.17
N PRO A 63 -5.02 23.47 4.05
CA PRO A 63 -4.17 24.64 3.88
C PRO A 63 -3.22 24.45 2.70
N ASN A 64 -2.83 25.56 2.06
CA ASN A 64 -1.75 25.53 1.10
C ASN A 64 -0.41 25.31 1.85
N VAL A 65 0.18 24.13 1.69
CA VAL A 65 1.44 23.76 2.32
C VAL A 65 2.59 24.14 1.39
N ASP A 66 3.38 25.13 1.80
CA ASP A 66 4.58 25.55 1.09
C ASP A 66 5.77 24.67 1.46
N PHE A 67 5.96 23.60 0.69
CA PHE A 67 7.06 22.65 0.87
C PHE A 67 8.44 23.28 0.69
N SER A 68 8.58 24.47 0.08
CA SER A 68 9.88 25.16 -0.04
C SER A 68 10.43 25.65 1.29
N LYS A 69 9.62 25.65 2.36
CA LYS A 69 10.03 26.02 3.72
C LYS A 69 10.45 24.83 4.57
N LEU A 70 10.32 23.59 4.06
CA LEU A 70 10.68 22.36 4.79
C LEU A 70 12.12 22.38 5.30
N TRP A 71 13.07 22.85 4.50
CA TRP A 71 14.50 22.96 4.89
C TRP A 71 14.74 23.79 6.16
N ARG A 72 13.81 24.68 6.54
CA ARG A 72 13.91 25.46 7.79
C ARG A 72 13.62 24.61 9.02
N TYR A 73 12.89 23.51 8.85
CA TYR A 73 12.47 22.59 9.91
C TYR A 73 13.31 21.31 9.91
N GLU A 74 13.84 20.90 8.75
CA GLU A 74 14.83 19.83 8.60
C GLU A 74 16.24 20.35 8.98
N GLN A 75 16.46 20.61 10.28
CA GLN A 75 17.75 21.06 10.79
C GLN A 75 18.80 19.94 10.84
N GLU A 76 18.34 18.69 10.97
CA GLU A 76 19.18 17.50 10.99
C GLU A 76 18.61 16.50 9.99
N ASP A 77 19.49 15.94 9.17
CA ASP A 77 19.14 14.87 8.25
C ASP A 77 19.09 13.54 9.00
N TYR A 78 17.88 13.04 9.24
CA TYR A 78 17.65 11.70 9.79
C TYR A 78 17.41 10.65 8.70
N THR A 79 17.59 10.99 7.41
CA THR A 79 17.54 10.00 6.35
C THR A 79 18.77 9.11 6.41
N THR A 80 18.62 7.95 7.03
CA THR A 80 19.52 6.83 6.78
C THR A 80 19.24 6.37 5.36
N ALA A 81 19.97 6.90 4.37
CA ALA A 81 19.99 6.32 3.04
C ALA A 81 20.42 4.86 3.18
N ALA A 82 19.42 3.96 3.14
CA ALA A 82 19.47 2.52 3.33
C ALA A 82 20.89 1.91 3.42
N GLN A 83 21.53 2.00 4.58
CA GLN A 83 22.64 1.11 4.95
C GLN A 83 22.08 -0.13 5.68
N GLU A 84 20.86 -0.55 5.35
CA GLU A 84 20.41 -1.87 5.76
C GLU A 84 21.08 -2.88 4.85
N LEU A 85 22.11 -3.52 5.38
CA LEU A 85 22.73 -4.67 4.74
C LEU A 85 21.65 -5.71 4.45
N ALA A 86 21.40 -6.01 3.18
CA ALA A 86 20.53 -7.10 2.78
C ALA A 86 21.26 -8.43 3.01
N CYS A 87 21.37 -8.85 4.27
CA CYS A 87 22.09 -10.06 4.62
C CYS A 87 21.23 -11.30 4.30
N MET A 88 21.57 -12.00 3.21
CA MET A 88 21.10 -13.36 2.97
C MET A 88 22.22 -14.34 3.35
N GLY A 89 21.92 -15.26 4.28
CA GLY A 89 22.75 -16.46 4.49
C GLY A 89 24.21 -16.20 4.87
N GLY A 90 24.51 -15.16 5.64
CA GLY A 90 25.86 -14.89 6.16
C GLY A 90 26.77 -14.02 5.27
N HIS A 91 26.25 -13.50 4.15
CA HIS A 91 26.92 -12.46 3.38
C HIS A 91 26.05 -11.20 3.32
N CYS A 92 26.66 -10.07 3.62
CA CYS A 92 26.02 -8.77 3.66
C CYS A 92 26.72 -7.90 2.61
N ASP A 93 26.04 -7.62 1.49
CA ASP A 93 26.52 -6.69 0.48
C ASP A 93 25.91 -5.30 0.71
N ILE A 94 26.70 -4.26 0.42
CA ILE A 94 26.24 -2.87 0.43
C ILE A 94 25.45 -2.65 -0.87
N ILE A 95 24.22 -2.15 -0.76
CA ILE A 95 23.42 -1.68 -1.90
C ILE A 95 23.70 -0.19 -2.12
#